data_AF-A0A6J6BNX4-F1
#
_entry.id   AF-A0A6J6BNX4-F1
#
_cell.length_a   1.000
_cell.length_b   1.000
_cell.length_c   1.000
_cell.angle_alpha   90.00
_cell.angle_beta   90.00
_cell.angle_gamma   90.00
#
_symmetry.space_group_name_H-M   'P 1'
#
loop_
_entity.id
_entity.type
_entity.pdbx_description
1 polymer ?
#
loop_
_entity_poly.entity_id
_entity_poly.type
_entity_poly.pdbx_seq_one_letter_code
_entity_poly.pdbx_strand_id
1 'polypeptide(L)'
;MLQQRRLLGVPRVTELGEQAQPVRRRLDDLDPTVVLIGGGGVVRPAPPLVGRGVQRRAGSRAGAALTGFLPRSRPGFTGDGHTGGMVVTRRGAAVPVLAAVLAAVLLAACGIDEPTAGTAPPETAPPETAPPETTQDETTQDETTQDETTQDETTQDETTVPAAAGDGVENVWSGATVDLTALPLGDGSISTTGAGVGALHVCTSGRPGGLGAHTAGPWIDQANGTWDSTTKVKVQGEVSWPQASYLEQVEADQRVIVTNNLPTQQVTGTFPIAVDDPAFQYDRNPNAIAEQTFTVSLPAAPTVADRPSCLPRGAIGVLRNGVYLFAAVDEANRDAVAWETQDLCDGHPEQSGSYHYHGIPSCLIEAASGPSTVVGFALDGFPIVVERDAEGNLPTNADLDECHGRTSPILLDGEMVETYHYSATLEFPYVIGCFRGTPVSR
;
A
#
# COMPACT_ATOMS: atom_id res chain seq x y z
N MET A 1 -2.02 70.41 -30.26
CA MET A 1 -2.55 70.11 -31.62
C MET A 1 -3.49 68.90 -31.42
N LEU A 2 -4.79 68.95 -31.74
CA LEU A 2 -5.41 68.85 -33.09
C LEU A 2 -4.96 67.56 -33.80
N GLN A 3 -5.81 66.62 -34.24
CA GLN A 3 -7.28 66.56 -34.53
C GLN A 3 -7.92 65.26 -33.91
N GLN A 4 -9.21 65.16 -33.52
CA GLN A 4 -10.48 64.98 -34.29
C GLN A 4 -10.44 63.82 -35.32
N ARG A 5 -11.45 62.94 -35.57
CA ARG A 5 -12.85 62.60 -35.12
C ARG A 5 -13.06 61.09 -35.50
N ARG A 6 -14.14 60.30 -35.29
CA ARG A 6 -15.61 60.35 -34.95
C ARG A 6 -15.91 59.02 -34.16
N LEU A 7 -17.02 58.65 -33.50
CA LEU A 7 -18.48 58.91 -33.42
C LEU A 7 -19.42 58.24 -34.46
N LEU A 8 -20.53 57.66 -33.93
CA LEU A 8 -21.64 56.85 -34.55
C LEU A 8 -21.37 55.33 -34.63
N GLY A 9 -22.32 54.43 -34.29
CA GLY A 9 -23.66 54.64 -33.71
C GLY A 9 -24.40 53.33 -33.36
N VAL A 10 -25.42 53.39 -32.50
CA VAL A 10 -26.24 52.25 -32.02
C VAL A 10 -27.62 52.24 -32.71
N PRO A 11 -28.17 51.07 -33.07
CA PRO A 11 -29.61 50.82 -33.15
C PRO A 11 -30.10 49.83 -32.06
N ARG A 12 -31.37 49.94 -31.68
CA ARG A 12 -32.04 49.12 -30.66
C ARG A 12 -33.52 48.92 -31.03
N VAL A 13 -33.89 47.70 -31.43
CA VAL A 13 -35.28 47.23 -31.69
C VAL A 13 -35.26 45.75 -31.27
N THR A 14 -35.92 45.28 -30.22
CA THR A 14 -37.37 45.23 -29.89
C THR A 14 -38.09 44.05 -30.55
N GLU A 15 -38.78 43.30 -29.70
CA GLU A 15 -39.68 42.15 -29.86
C GLU A 15 -40.21 41.79 -31.26
N LEU A 16 -40.19 40.48 -31.53
CA LEU A 16 -41.38 39.71 -31.93
C LEU A 16 -41.18 38.26 -31.47
N GLY A 17 -42.24 37.57 -31.06
CA GLY A 17 -42.19 36.17 -30.66
C GLY A 17 -43.48 35.45 -31.05
N GLU A 18 -43.37 34.17 -31.41
CA GLU A 18 -44.53 33.31 -31.66
C GLU A 18 -44.21 31.85 -31.30
N GLN A 19 -45.23 31.01 -31.13
CA GLN A 19 -45.07 29.65 -30.58
C GLN A 19 -45.05 28.56 -31.67
N ALA A 20 -44.25 27.52 -31.44
CA ALA A 20 -44.40 26.22 -32.10
C ALA A 20 -44.02 25.07 -31.16
N GLN A 21 -45.01 24.32 -30.69
CA GLN A 21 -44.80 22.93 -30.26
C GLN A 21 -44.80 22.03 -31.50
N PRO A 22 -44.14 20.86 -31.42
CA PRO A 22 -44.83 19.67 -31.89
C PRO A 22 -44.76 18.48 -30.91
N VAL A 23 -45.94 17.92 -30.64
CA VAL A 23 -46.21 16.46 -30.57
C VAL A 23 -45.32 15.63 -29.62
N ARG A 24 -45.85 15.37 -28.41
CA ARG A 24 -45.60 14.08 -27.73
C ARG A 24 -46.20 12.95 -28.58
N ARG A 25 -45.43 11.90 -28.89
CA ARG A 25 -45.99 10.57 -29.18
C ARG A 25 -45.89 9.70 -27.94
N ARG A 26 -47.00 9.09 -27.54
CA ARG A 26 -46.98 7.83 -26.77
C ARG A 26 -46.66 6.69 -27.72
N LEU A 27 -46.01 5.66 -27.21
CA LEU A 27 -46.08 4.30 -27.73
C LEU A 27 -46.20 3.35 -26.53
N ASP A 28 -47.39 3.37 -25.92
CA ASP A 28 -47.86 2.28 -25.09
C ASP A 28 -48.39 1.20 -26.06
N ASP A 29 -47.63 0.12 -26.31
CA ASP A 29 -48.10 -1.20 -26.81
C ASP A 29 -46.91 -2.09 -27.23
N LEU A 30 -46.63 -3.15 -26.44
CA LEU A 30 -46.24 -4.50 -26.89
C LEU A 30 -46.12 -5.43 -25.67
N ASP A 31 -47.18 -6.20 -25.42
CA ASP A 31 -47.19 -7.33 -24.47
C ASP A 31 -46.59 -8.59 -25.15
N PRO A 32 -46.20 -9.66 -24.42
CA PRO A 32 -45.16 -10.60 -24.88
C PRO A 32 -45.71 -11.84 -25.61
N THR A 33 -44.81 -12.61 -26.25
CA THR A 33 -44.76 -14.10 -26.22
C THR A 33 -43.74 -14.63 -27.25
N VAL A 34 -42.66 -15.26 -26.78
CA VAL A 34 -41.99 -16.38 -27.49
C VAL A 34 -41.61 -17.43 -26.43
N VAL A 35 -41.87 -18.70 -26.71
CA VAL A 35 -41.85 -19.81 -25.75
C VAL A 35 -41.44 -21.11 -26.48
N LEU A 36 -40.65 -21.99 -25.84
CA LEU A 36 -40.18 -23.32 -26.31
C LEU A 36 -39.17 -23.27 -27.49
N ILE A 37 -38.15 -24.14 -27.68
CA ILE A 37 -37.56 -25.36 -27.03
C ILE A 37 -36.04 -25.31 -27.36
N GLY A 38 -35.07 -25.89 -26.62
CA GLY A 38 -35.11 -26.66 -25.37
C GLY A 38 -34.02 -27.77 -25.34
N GLY A 39 -33.59 -28.19 -24.14
CA GLY A 39 -32.57 -29.23 -23.89
C GLY A 39 -31.40 -28.73 -23.02
N GLY A 40 -30.79 -29.54 -22.14
CA GLY A 40 -31.07 -30.96 -21.85
C GLY A 40 -30.09 -31.60 -20.86
N GLY A 41 -29.79 -30.95 -19.72
CA GLY A 41 -28.85 -31.45 -18.70
C GLY A 41 -29.53 -32.20 -17.53
N VAL A 42 -29.03 -33.39 -17.18
CA VAL A 42 -29.64 -34.26 -16.15
C VAL A 42 -29.04 -34.04 -14.77
N VAL A 43 -29.81 -33.43 -13.86
CA VAL A 43 -29.51 -33.41 -12.43
C VAL A 43 -30.00 -34.71 -11.78
N ARG A 44 -29.15 -35.38 -10.99
CA ARG A 44 -29.50 -36.62 -10.27
C ARG A 44 -29.83 -36.29 -8.80
N PRO A 45 -31.02 -36.64 -8.28
CA PRO A 45 -31.36 -36.39 -6.88
C PRO A 45 -30.66 -37.40 -5.95
N ALA A 46 -30.19 -36.92 -4.80
CA ALA A 46 -29.67 -37.77 -3.72
C ALA A 46 -30.82 -38.34 -2.86
N PRO A 47 -30.69 -39.56 -2.30
CA PRO A 47 -31.71 -40.17 -1.45
C PRO A 47 -31.75 -39.54 -0.04
N PRO A 48 -32.92 -39.53 0.65
CA PRO A 48 -33.07 -38.90 1.95
C PRO A 48 -32.43 -39.72 3.08
N LEU A 49 -31.69 -39.05 3.97
CA LEU A 49 -31.22 -39.65 5.22
C LEU A 49 -32.29 -39.58 6.32
N VAL A 50 -32.57 -40.72 6.94
CA VAL A 50 -33.58 -40.86 7.99
C VAL A 50 -33.06 -40.32 9.32
N GLY A 51 -33.76 -39.35 9.90
CA GLY A 51 -33.40 -38.78 11.20
C GLY A 51 -33.56 -39.75 12.37
N ARG A 52 -32.61 -39.70 13.32
CA ARG A 52 -32.79 -40.22 14.69
C ARG A 52 -32.64 -39.07 15.67
N GLY A 53 -33.74 -38.65 16.30
CA GLY A 53 -33.74 -37.60 17.30
C GLY A 53 -33.14 -38.08 18.63
N VAL A 54 -32.32 -37.23 19.26
CA VAL A 54 -31.92 -37.38 20.67
C VAL A 54 -32.81 -36.44 21.50
N GLN A 55 -33.57 -37.01 22.45
CA GLN A 55 -34.49 -36.23 23.28
C GLN A 55 -33.75 -35.39 24.34
N ARG A 56 -34.20 -34.16 24.55
CA ARG A 56 -33.89 -33.40 25.76
C ARG A 56 -34.46 -34.13 26.98
N ARG A 57 -33.67 -34.31 28.04
CA ARG A 57 -34.19 -34.62 29.38
C ARG A 57 -33.88 -33.47 30.34
N ALA A 58 -34.93 -32.74 30.72
CA ALA A 58 -34.90 -31.94 31.94
C ALA A 58 -35.06 -32.88 33.15
N GLY A 59 -34.30 -32.63 34.22
CA GLY A 59 -34.34 -33.42 35.46
C GLY A 59 -34.26 -32.51 36.68
N SER A 60 -35.42 -32.15 37.23
CA SER A 60 -35.50 -31.30 38.43
C SER A 60 -35.31 -32.12 39.71
N ARG A 61 -34.56 -31.58 40.67
CA ARG A 61 -34.73 -31.82 42.11
C ARG A 61 -34.26 -30.59 42.91
N ALA A 62 -34.87 -30.37 44.08
CA ALA A 62 -34.76 -29.14 44.85
C ALA A 62 -34.31 -29.37 46.31
N GLY A 63 -33.87 -28.28 46.95
CA GLY A 63 -33.39 -28.17 48.34
C GLY A 63 -32.28 -27.11 48.40
N ALA A 64 -32.55 -25.84 48.73
CA ALA A 64 -32.84 -25.28 50.07
C ALA A 64 -31.65 -25.42 51.05
N ALA A 65 -31.09 -24.37 51.66
CA ALA A 65 -31.28 -22.91 51.56
C ALA A 65 -29.95 -22.19 51.96
N LEU A 66 -29.79 -21.00 52.58
CA LEU A 66 -30.67 -20.00 53.22
C LEU A 66 -29.87 -18.67 53.45
N THR A 67 -30.44 -17.49 53.15
CA THR A 67 -29.94 -16.10 53.50
C THR A 67 -28.55 -15.64 53.01
N GLY A 68 -28.28 -14.34 52.75
CA GLY A 68 -29.18 -13.18 52.69
C GLY A 68 -28.46 -11.82 52.49
N PHE A 69 -29.08 -10.93 51.69
CA PHE A 69 -28.99 -9.45 51.62
C PHE A 69 -27.66 -8.66 51.62
N LEU A 70 -27.45 -7.94 50.50
CA LEU A 70 -26.81 -6.62 50.33
C LEU A 70 -27.64 -5.49 51.03
N PRO A 71 -27.23 -4.18 51.15
CA PRO A 71 -26.35 -3.42 50.24
C PRO A 71 -25.41 -2.34 50.85
N ARG A 72 -24.82 -1.51 49.96
CA ARG A 72 -23.94 -0.34 50.21
C ARG A 72 -24.68 0.91 50.74
N SER A 73 -23.97 1.81 51.46
CA SER A 73 -23.99 3.28 51.26
C SER A 73 -22.93 4.04 52.11
N ARG A 74 -22.62 5.31 51.75
CA ARG A 74 -21.78 6.33 52.45
C ARG A 74 -22.70 7.42 53.08
N PRO A 75 -22.26 8.45 53.87
CA PRO A 75 -20.91 8.98 54.23
C PRO A 75 -20.70 9.08 55.79
N GLY A 76 -19.79 9.84 56.43
CA GLY A 76 -18.60 10.63 56.01
C GLY A 76 -18.69 12.18 56.23
N PHE A 77 -17.96 12.78 57.20
CA PHE A 77 -17.82 14.25 57.38
C PHE A 77 -16.56 14.69 58.20
N THR A 78 -15.89 15.76 57.74
CA THR A 78 -14.94 16.77 58.35
C THR A 78 -14.07 16.56 59.62
N GLY A 79 -12.79 17.00 59.51
CA GLY A 79 -12.07 17.90 60.47
C GLY A 79 -11.07 17.30 61.50
N ASP A 80 -10.02 17.99 61.98
CA ASP A 80 -9.31 19.19 61.48
C ASP A 80 -7.93 19.40 62.20
N GLY A 81 -6.97 20.12 61.58
CA GLY A 81 -5.71 20.68 62.15
C GLY A 81 -4.55 19.72 62.53
N HIS A 82 -3.30 20.17 62.82
CA HIS A 82 -2.51 21.32 62.34
C HIS A 82 -1.00 21.21 62.79
N THR A 83 -0.08 21.88 62.08
CA THR A 83 1.33 22.26 62.46
C THR A 83 2.44 21.24 62.82
N GLY A 84 3.62 21.41 62.19
CA GLY A 84 4.93 21.44 62.89
C GLY A 84 6.02 20.40 62.51
N GLY A 85 7.25 20.86 62.22
CA GLY A 85 8.46 20.01 62.21
C GLY A 85 9.57 20.42 61.22
N MET A 86 10.81 20.63 61.69
CA MET A 86 12.00 20.95 60.88
C MET A 86 13.01 19.79 60.79
N VAL A 87 13.72 19.74 59.66
CA VAL A 87 15.16 19.42 59.48
C VAL A 87 15.84 18.42 60.44
N VAL A 88 16.33 17.30 59.91
CA VAL A 88 17.67 16.75 60.23
C VAL A 88 18.35 16.27 58.94
N THR A 89 19.69 16.31 58.92
CA THR A 89 20.56 16.00 57.77
C THR A 89 21.01 14.53 57.73
N ARG A 90 21.46 14.04 56.55
CA ARG A 90 22.90 13.73 56.32
C ARG A 90 23.24 13.37 54.88
N ARG A 91 24.51 13.60 54.52
CA ARG A 91 25.16 13.13 53.28
C ARG A 91 25.68 11.69 53.46
N GLY A 92 25.80 10.95 52.36
CA GLY A 92 26.53 9.68 52.29
C GLY A 92 26.85 9.31 50.85
N ALA A 93 27.96 9.82 50.30
CA ALA A 93 28.41 9.47 48.96
C ALA A 93 29.30 8.20 49.00
N ALA A 94 29.14 7.32 48.01
CA ALA A 94 30.01 6.17 47.80
C ALA A 94 31.11 6.50 46.78
N VAL A 95 32.30 5.91 46.97
CA VAL A 95 33.49 6.04 46.13
C VAL A 95 33.84 4.64 45.62
N PRO A 96 34.27 4.46 44.35
CA PRO A 96 34.24 3.15 43.69
C PRO A 96 35.38 2.21 44.12
N VAL A 97 35.16 0.91 43.89
CA VAL A 97 36.19 -0.13 43.98
C VAL A 97 36.74 -0.41 42.58
N LEU A 98 38.06 -0.25 42.41
CA LEU A 98 38.80 -0.59 41.21
C LEU A 98 39.42 -1.99 41.37
N ALA A 99 39.27 -2.85 40.38
CA ALA A 99 39.95 -4.15 40.32
C ALA A 99 40.42 -4.42 38.88
N ALA A 100 41.74 -4.39 38.68
CA ALA A 100 42.36 -4.72 37.40
C ALA A 100 42.78 -6.21 37.37
N VAL A 101 42.73 -6.82 36.19
CA VAL A 101 43.29 -8.16 35.93
C VAL A 101 44.36 -8.01 34.84
N LEU A 102 45.53 -8.61 35.07
CA LEU A 102 46.69 -8.50 34.18
C LEU A 102 46.61 -9.51 33.03
N ALA A 103 47.18 -9.14 31.88
CA ALA A 103 47.51 -10.08 30.82
C ALA A 103 48.89 -10.71 31.07
N ALA A 104 49.08 -11.97 30.67
CA ALA A 104 50.37 -12.65 30.59
C ALA A 104 50.37 -13.63 29.40
N VAL A 105 51.53 -13.82 28.78
CA VAL A 105 51.71 -14.53 27.50
C VAL A 105 52.31 -15.91 27.71
N LEU A 106 51.95 -16.87 26.85
CA LEU A 106 52.70 -18.12 26.65
C LEU A 106 52.69 -18.48 25.16
N LEU A 107 53.85 -18.82 24.60
CA LEU A 107 54.07 -18.93 23.16
C LEU A 107 55.14 -20.00 22.85
N ALA A 108 54.72 -21.16 22.32
CA ALA A 108 55.56 -22.23 21.78
C ALA A 108 54.66 -23.33 21.13
N ALA A 109 55.09 -24.13 20.14
CA ALA A 109 56.12 -23.96 19.10
C ALA A 109 56.02 -25.14 18.09
N CYS A 110 56.18 -24.87 16.78
CA CYS A 110 56.36 -25.84 15.67
C CYS A 110 55.18 -26.82 15.41
N GLY A 111 54.95 -27.35 14.20
CA GLY A 111 55.57 -27.17 12.87
C GLY A 111 55.07 -28.25 11.89
N ILE A 112 55.54 -28.22 10.62
CA ILE A 112 55.33 -29.21 9.52
C ILE A 112 53.86 -29.51 9.07
N ASP A 113 53.55 -29.88 7.82
CA ASP A 113 54.38 -30.12 6.61
C ASP A 113 53.63 -29.77 5.29
N GLU A 114 54.32 -29.84 4.14
CA GLU A 114 53.76 -29.59 2.79
C GLU A 114 52.93 -30.75 2.19
N PRO A 115 52.07 -30.50 1.17
CA PRO A 115 51.12 -31.51 0.65
C PRO A 115 51.74 -32.52 -0.33
N THR A 116 51.15 -33.72 -0.39
CA THR A 116 51.48 -34.78 -1.36
C THR A 116 50.33 -35.05 -2.33
N ALA A 117 50.65 -35.43 -3.57
CA ALA A 117 49.68 -35.62 -4.65
C ALA A 117 48.97 -36.99 -4.61
N GLY A 118 47.71 -37.02 -5.08
CA GLY A 118 46.89 -38.23 -5.21
C GLY A 118 46.40 -38.46 -6.65
N THR A 119 46.47 -39.71 -7.11
CA THR A 119 46.27 -40.11 -8.52
C THR A 119 44.79 -40.17 -8.96
N ALA A 120 44.53 -39.87 -10.25
CA ALA A 120 43.22 -40.04 -10.89
C ALA A 120 42.90 -41.50 -11.27
N PRO A 121 41.62 -41.79 -11.59
CA PRO A 121 41.25 -42.60 -12.77
C PRO A 121 40.05 -41.93 -13.54
N PRO A 122 39.47 -42.46 -14.64
CA PRO A 122 39.52 -41.70 -15.90
C PRO A 122 38.20 -41.43 -16.65
N GLU A 123 38.26 -40.38 -17.49
CA GLU A 123 37.75 -40.27 -18.88
C GLU A 123 36.31 -40.72 -19.23
N THR A 124 35.48 -39.79 -19.72
CA THR A 124 34.62 -40.04 -20.90
C THR A 124 34.16 -38.74 -21.61
N ALA A 125 34.34 -38.71 -22.94
CA ALA A 125 33.80 -37.84 -24.01
C ALA A 125 33.11 -36.47 -23.72
N PRO A 126 33.47 -35.38 -24.45
CA PRO A 126 32.73 -34.11 -24.50
C PRO A 126 31.69 -34.05 -25.64
N PRO A 127 30.67 -33.16 -25.56
CA PRO A 127 29.77 -32.86 -26.67
C PRO A 127 30.38 -31.85 -27.67
N GLU A 128 30.57 -32.35 -28.89
CA GLU A 128 30.55 -31.73 -30.21
C GLU A 128 30.38 -30.19 -30.36
N THR A 129 31.31 -29.57 -31.11
CA THR A 129 31.28 -28.15 -31.53
C THR A 129 30.46 -27.92 -32.80
N ALA A 130 29.60 -26.89 -32.82
CA ALA A 130 28.95 -26.40 -34.04
C ALA A 130 29.82 -25.33 -34.77
N PRO A 131 30.00 -25.41 -36.12
CA PRO A 131 30.71 -24.41 -36.92
C PRO A 131 29.81 -23.20 -37.31
N PRO A 132 30.38 -22.11 -37.89
CA PRO A 132 29.83 -20.75 -37.75
C PRO A 132 29.04 -20.19 -38.96
N GLU A 133 28.49 -18.99 -38.70
CA GLU A 133 28.09 -17.87 -39.58
C GLU A 133 28.04 -18.03 -41.12
N THR A 134 26.97 -17.47 -41.69
CA THR A 134 27.02 -16.72 -42.97
C THR A 134 26.25 -15.40 -42.83
N THR A 135 26.66 -14.38 -43.59
CA THR A 135 26.34 -12.95 -43.37
C THR A 135 25.52 -12.36 -44.52
N GLN A 136 25.00 -11.13 -44.31
CA GLN A 136 24.51 -10.17 -45.30
C GLN A 136 23.15 -10.47 -45.97
N ASP A 137 22.23 -9.51 -45.89
CA ASP A 137 22.02 -8.62 -47.06
C ASP A 137 21.63 -7.20 -46.58
N GLU A 138 21.88 -6.17 -47.38
CA GLU A 138 21.59 -4.76 -47.07
C GLU A 138 21.28 -3.98 -48.37
N THR A 139 20.81 -2.72 -48.26
CA THR A 139 20.40 -1.82 -49.37
C THR A 139 19.06 -2.21 -50.04
N THR A 140 18.32 -1.31 -50.72
CA THR A 140 18.58 0.09 -51.10
C THR A 140 17.37 1.00 -50.78
N GLN A 141 17.61 2.31 -50.76
CA GLN A 141 16.63 3.40 -50.67
C GLN A 141 15.70 3.48 -51.90
N ASP A 142 14.63 4.27 -51.79
CA ASP A 142 14.13 5.07 -52.92
C ASP A 142 13.54 6.40 -52.41
N GLU A 143 13.66 7.49 -53.19
CA GLU A 143 13.17 8.83 -52.86
C GLU A 143 12.10 9.29 -53.88
N THR A 144 10.99 9.87 -53.42
CA THR A 144 10.09 10.66 -54.27
C THR A 144 9.65 11.98 -53.61
N THR A 145 9.76 13.07 -54.37
CA THR A 145 9.41 14.45 -53.99
C THR A 145 7.95 14.79 -54.36
N GLN A 146 7.48 16.01 -54.04
CA GLN A 146 6.19 16.68 -54.40
C GLN A 146 5.05 16.51 -53.35
N ASP A 147 4.20 17.52 -53.06
CA ASP A 147 4.32 18.98 -53.27
C ASP A 147 3.39 19.79 -52.32
N GLU A 148 3.22 21.09 -52.60
CA GLU A 148 2.41 22.12 -51.92
C GLU A 148 1.15 21.74 -51.11
N THR A 149 1.00 22.52 -50.03
CA THR A 149 -0.17 22.82 -49.19
C THR A 149 -1.58 22.47 -49.69
N THR A 150 -2.39 21.92 -48.78
CA THR A 150 -3.75 22.42 -48.49
C THR A 150 -4.05 22.21 -47.00
N GLN A 151 -4.63 23.20 -46.34
CA GLN A 151 -5.23 23.04 -45.01
C GLN A 151 -6.69 22.62 -45.20
N ASP A 152 -7.13 21.59 -44.49
CA ASP A 152 -8.55 21.22 -44.41
C ASP A 152 -8.92 20.91 -42.95
N GLU A 153 -10.00 21.52 -42.46
CA GLU A 153 -10.39 21.49 -41.05
C GLU A 153 -11.23 20.24 -40.76
N THR A 154 -10.58 19.09 -40.55
CA THR A 154 -11.26 17.90 -40.04
C THR A 154 -11.64 18.10 -38.58
N THR A 155 -12.87 18.57 -38.33
CA THR A 155 -13.49 18.61 -37.00
C THR A 155 -13.34 17.25 -36.32
N GLN A 156 -12.65 17.21 -35.18
CA GLN A 156 -12.61 16.00 -34.37
C GLN A 156 -13.99 15.82 -33.73
N ASP A 157 -14.72 14.80 -34.19
CA ASP A 157 -15.95 14.35 -33.56
C ASP A 157 -15.58 13.76 -32.20
N GLU A 158 -15.84 14.53 -31.14
CA GLU A 158 -15.46 14.22 -29.76
C GLU A 158 -16.21 12.95 -29.33
N THR A 159 -15.56 11.80 -29.58
CA THR A 159 -16.09 10.48 -29.24
C THR A 159 -16.01 10.33 -27.73
N THR A 160 -16.99 10.90 -27.05
CA THR A 160 -17.13 10.86 -25.59
C THR A 160 -17.15 9.40 -25.16
N VAL A 161 -16.03 8.93 -24.59
CA VAL A 161 -15.99 7.68 -23.85
C VAL A 161 -17.10 7.77 -22.80
N PRO A 162 -18.06 6.83 -22.75
CA PRO A 162 -19.10 6.88 -21.73
C PRO A 162 -18.44 6.86 -20.37
N ALA A 163 -18.60 7.94 -19.59
CA ALA A 163 -18.25 7.92 -18.18
C ALA A 163 -18.92 6.70 -17.55
N ALA A 164 -18.17 5.93 -16.75
CA ALA A 164 -18.75 4.81 -16.00
C ALA A 164 -19.97 5.32 -15.23
N ALA A 165 -21.07 4.57 -15.28
CA ALA A 165 -22.31 4.95 -14.60
C ALA A 165 -22.05 4.89 -13.08
N GLY A 166 -21.73 6.04 -12.49
CA GLY A 166 -20.95 6.15 -11.25
C GLY A 166 -21.40 5.21 -10.14
N ASP A 167 -20.43 4.54 -9.54
CA ASP A 167 -20.58 3.33 -8.71
C ASP A 167 -21.25 3.57 -7.34
N GLY A 168 -21.93 4.71 -7.16
CA GLY A 168 -22.51 5.15 -5.89
C GLY A 168 -21.51 5.72 -4.88
N VAL A 169 -20.21 5.67 -5.19
CA VAL A 169 -19.15 6.30 -4.38
C VAL A 169 -19.00 7.77 -4.80
N GLU A 170 -19.30 8.68 -3.88
CA GLU A 170 -19.00 10.11 -3.98
C GLU A 170 -18.01 10.45 -2.87
N ASN A 171 -16.82 10.90 -3.25
CA ASN A 171 -15.78 11.33 -2.32
C ASN A 171 -15.63 12.85 -2.35
N VAL A 172 -15.54 13.45 -1.16
CA VAL A 172 -15.39 14.89 -0.94
C VAL A 172 -14.35 15.06 0.15
N TRP A 173 -13.19 15.62 -0.23
CA TRP A 173 -12.09 15.85 0.70
C TRP A 173 -12.22 17.21 1.40
N SER A 174 -11.75 17.26 2.64
CA SER A 174 -11.62 18.46 3.48
C SER A 174 -10.21 19.04 3.44
N GLY A 175 -9.23 18.22 3.06
CA GLY A 175 -7.86 18.65 2.78
C GLY A 175 -7.75 19.57 1.56
N ALA A 176 -6.62 20.29 1.48
CA ALA A 176 -6.20 20.97 0.27
C ALA A 176 -5.35 20.04 -0.60
N THR A 177 -5.28 20.31 -1.90
CA THR A 177 -4.36 19.60 -2.82
C THR A 177 -2.93 19.67 -2.27
N VAL A 178 -2.28 18.51 -2.18
CA VAL A 178 -0.96 18.34 -1.57
C VAL A 178 0.14 18.90 -2.48
N ASP A 179 1.08 19.66 -1.93
CA ASP A 179 2.26 20.15 -2.66
C ASP A 179 3.33 19.04 -2.77
N LEU A 180 3.42 18.44 -3.96
CA LEU A 180 4.40 17.40 -4.28
C LEU A 180 5.87 17.83 -4.10
N THR A 181 6.15 19.13 -4.08
CA THR A 181 7.49 19.70 -3.91
C THR A 181 7.85 19.98 -2.43
N ALA A 182 6.88 19.82 -1.53
CA ALA A 182 7.03 20.10 -0.10
C ALA A 182 6.20 19.14 0.78
N LEU A 183 6.21 17.84 0.47
CA LEU A 183 5.54 16.80 1.24
C LEU A 183 6.06 16.76 2.69
N PRO A 184 5.22 16.56 3.71
CA PRO A 184 5.69 16.34 5.09
C PRO A 184 6.61 15.12 5.20
N LEU A 185 7.75 15.26 5.90
CA LEU A 185 8.71 14.17 6.15
C LEU A 185 8.34 13.36 7.40
N GLY A 186 8.19 12.05 7.25
CA GLY A 186 7.70 11.14 8.30
C GLY A 186 8.62 10.89 9.50
N ASP A 187 9.88 11.29 9.47
CA ASP A 187 10.93 10.99 10.48
C ASP A 187 10.50 11.30 11.94
N GLY A 188 9.64 12.30 12.15
CA GLY A 188 9.12 12.68 13.47
C GLY A 188 7.81 11.99 13.89
N SER A 189 7.10 11.36 12.96
CA SER A 189 5.69 10.96 13.11
C SER A 189 5.52 9.48 13.48
N ILE A 190 6.41 8.94 14.33
CA ILE A 190 6.49 7.49 14.60
C ILE A 190 6.29 7.21 16.10
N SER A 191 5.36 6.30 16.42
CA SER A 191 4.89 6.05 17.79
C SER A 191 4.95 4.55 18.16
N THR A 192 5.53 4.23 19.32
CA THR A 192 5.50 2.88 19.91
C THR A 192 4.42 2.71 20.98
N THR A 193 3.63 3.74 21.26
CA THR A 193 2.71 3.78 22.42
C THR A 193 1.24 3.95 22.06
N GLY A 194 0.92 4.33 20.82
CA GLY A 194 -0.46 4.42 20.32
C GLY A 194 -0.57 5.03 18.93
N ALA A 195 -1.77 4.89 18.35
CA ALA A 195 -2.20 5.43 17.07
C ALA A 195 -2.28 6.98 17.03
N GLY A 196 -2.33 7.55 15.83
CA GLY A 196 -2.47 8.99 15.61
C GLY A 196 -2.57 9.36 14.13
N VAL A 197 -3.39 10.37 13.81
CA VAL A 197 -3.56 10.89 12.45
C VAL A 197 -2.21 11.41 11.92
N GLY A 198 -1.85 11.05 10.69
CA GLY A 198 -0.55 11.37 10.08
C GLY A 198 0.66 10.74 10.78
N ALA A 199 0.45 9.66 11.56
CA ALA A 199 1.50 9.01 12.33
C ALA A 199 1.47 7.48 12.23
N LEU A 200 2.66 6.87 12.27
CA LEU A 200 2.86 5.43 12.15
C LEU A 200 3.01 4.78 13.53
N HIS A 201 2.10 3.90 13.92
CA HIS A 201 2.17 3.17 15.18
C HIS A 201 2.86 1.80 15.00
N VAL A 202 4.15 1.73 15.34
CA VAL A 202 4.99 0.53 15.19
C VAL A 202 5.17 -0.24 16.49
N CYS A 203 5.23 -1.57 16.42
CA CYS A 203 5.43 -2.43 17.60
C CYS A 203 6.86 -2.33 18.17
N THR A 204 7.83 -1.89 17.37
CA THR A 204 9.23 -1.73 17.76
C THR A 204 9.79 -0.45 17.15
N SER A 205 10.56 0.31 17.94
CA SER A 205 11.39 1.39 17.43
C SER A 205 12.42 0.84 16.44
N GLY A 206 12.79 1.64 15.43
CA GLY A 206 13.97 1.35 14.62
C GLY A 206 15.28 1.43 15.43
N ARG A 207 16.39 1.16 14.75
CA ARG A 207 17.71 0.99 15.33
C ARG A 207 18.58 2.21 15.00
N PRO A 208 19.19 2.89 15.99
CA PRO A 208 20.13 3.97 15.73
C PRO A 208 21.31 3.47 14.87
N GLY A 209 21.44 4.00 13.64
CA GLY A 209 22.42 3.50 12.66
C GLY A 209 22.03 2.20 11.95
N GLY A 210 20.72 1.94 11.81
CA GLY A 210 20.20 0.89 10.93
C GLY A 210 20.56 1.11 9.46
N LEU A 211 20.38 0.06 8.66
CA LEU A 211 20.65 0.06 7.23
C LEU A 211 19.56 0.82 6.43
N GLY A 212 19.90 1.15 5.17
CA GLY A 212 19.11 1.98 4.25
C GLY A 212 19.97 3.11 3.68
N ALA A 213 19.33 4.17 3.18
CA ALA A 213 20.02 5.32 2.59
C ALA A 213 21.10 5.94 3.49
N HIS A 214 22.30 6.10 2.94
CA HIS A 214 23.52 6.47 3.66
C HIS A 214 23.81 7.98 3.67
N THR A 215 23.08 8.77 2.89
CA THR A 215 22.98 10.23 3.02
C THR A 215 21.58 10.69 2.59
N ALA A 216 21.14 11.86 3.07
CA ALA A 216 19.92 12.48 2.57
C ALA A 216 20.10 12.89 1.09
N GLY A 217 19.06 12.71 0.29
CA GLY A 217 19.00 13.25 -1.07
C GLY A 217 18.80 14.77 -1.08
N PRO A 218 19.14 15.47 -2.18
CA PRO A 218 18.92 16.92 -2.32
C PRO A 218 17.43 17.31 -2.29
N TRP A 219 16.54 16.33 -2.46
CA TRP A 219 15.10 16.48 -2.34
C TRP A 219 14.59 16.54 -0.89
N ILE A 220 15.40 16.25 0.15
CA ILE A 220 14.97 16.25 1.55
C ILE A 220 15.41 17.53 2.27
N ASP A 221 14.45 18.41 2.61
CA ASP A 221 14.67 19.57 3.47
C ASP A 221 14.44 19.20 4.94
N GLN A 222 15.49 18.67 5.57
CA GLN A 222 15.53 18.37 7.01
C GLN A 222 15.38 19.61 7.92
N ALA A 223 15.51 20.84 7.39
CA ALA A 223 15.38 22.06 8.19
C ALA A 223 13.92 22.55 8.25
N ASN A 224 13.16 22.37 7.17
CA ASN A 224 11.72 22.64 7.12
C ASN A 224 10.86 21.41 7.45
N GLY A 225 11.43 20.20 7.43
CA GLY A 225 10.72 18.94 7.73
C GLY A 225 9.90 18.44 6.55
N THR A 226 10.38 18.68 5.33
CA THR A 226 9.66 18.35 4.08
C THR A 226 10.56 17.66 3.06
N TRP A 227 9.96 17.10 2.00
CA TRP A 227 10.68 16.56 0.85
C TRP A 227 9.95 16.76 -0.49
N ASP A 228 10.72 16.84 -1.57
CA ASP A 228 10.24 17.00 -2.95
C ASP A 228 10.17 15.64 -3.65
N SER A 229 8.96 15.14 -3.85
CA SER A 229 8.72 13.89 -4.57
C SER A 229 9.04 13.96 -6.06
N THR A 230 9.03 15.17 -6.65
CA THR A 230 9.20 15.38 -8.09
C THR A 230 10.67 15.37 -8.52
N THR A 231 11.61 15.61 -7.60
CA THR A 231 13.07 15.54 -7.85
C THR A 231 13.77 14.36 -7.17
N LYS A 232 13.03 13.48 -6.48
CA LYS A 232 13.58 12.24 -5.91
C LYS A 232 14.08 11.30 -7.01
N VAL A 233 15.33 10.86 -6.89
CA VAL A 233 15.95 9.91 -7.83
C VAL A 233 15.27 8.54 -7.77
N LYS A 234 15.24 7.85 -8.91
CA LYS A 234 14.78 6.47 -9.04
C LYS A 234 15.92 5.57 -9.50
N VAL A 235 15.95 4.32 -9.04
CA VAL A 235 16.85 3.25 -9.52
C VAL A 235 16.50 2.89 -10.97
N GLN A 236 17.51 2.69 -11.81
CA GLN A 236 17.36 2.58 -13.26
C GLN A 236 17.16 1.14 -13.77
N GLY A 237 16.66 1.05 -15.00
CA GLY A 237 16.48 -0.20 -15.75
C GLY A 237 15.09 -0.82 -15.59
N GLU A 238 14.84 -1.85 -16.40
CA GLU A 238 13.52 -2.48 -16.56
C GLU A 238 13.68 -4.01 -16.55
N VAL A 239 13.56 -4.61 -15.38
CA VAL A 239 13.64 -6.07 -15.17
C VAL A 239 12.23 -6.64 -15.18
N SER A 240 11.93 -7.45 -16.20
CA SER A 240 10.68 -8.20 -16.31
C SER A 240 10.70 -9.48 -15.49
N TRP A 241 9.55 -9.87 -14.93
CA TRP A 241 9.40 -11.08 -14.11
C TRP A 241 8.33 -12.04 -14.68
N PRO A 242 8.62 -12.81 -15.76
CA PRO A 242 7.62 -13.64 -16.45
C PRO A 242 7.01 -14.77 -15.60
N GLN A 243 7.63 -15.09 -14.47
CA GLN A 243 7.15 -16.06 -13.48
C GLN A 243 6.48 -15.42 -12.25
N ALA A 244 6.29 -14.09 -12.24
CA ALA A 244 5.52 -13.42 -11.21
C ALA A 244 4.09 -13.98 -11.14
N SER A 245 3.57 -14.12 -9.93
CA SER A 245 2.27 -14.74 -9.69
C SER A 245 1.50 -14.05 -8.56
N TYR A 246 0.20 -13.88 -8.77
CA TYR A 246 -0.75 -13.47 -7.76
C TYR A 246 -2.03 -14.28 -7.95
N LEU A 247 -2.57 -14.82 -6.86
CA LEU A 247 -3.83 -15.52 -6.81
C LEU A 247 -4.60 -15.06 -5.58
N GLU A 248 -5.83 -14.63 -5.79
CA GLU A 248 -6.76 -14.20 -4.75
C GLU A 248 -8.04 -15.02 -4.88
N GLN A 249 -8.48 -15.63 -3.79
CA GLN A 249 -9.69 -16.46 -3.73
C GLN A 249 -10.47 -16.17 -2.45
N VAL A 250 -11.78 -15.99 -2.55
CA VAL A 250 -12.67 -15.87 -1.39
C VAL A 250 -13.42 -17.19 -1.22
N GLU A 251 -13.14 -17.90 -0.12
CA GLU A 251 -13.81 -19.15 0.24
C GLU A 251 -14.46 -19.02 1.62
N ALA A 252 -15.79 -19.17 1.66
CA ALA A 252 -16.62 -19.02 2.86
C ALA A 252 -16.39 -17.68 3.60
N ASP A 253 -15.67 -17.69 4.72
CA ASP A 253 -15.37 -16.51 5.56
C ASP A 253 -13.93 -16.00 5.41
N GLN A 254 -13.14 -16.56 4.49
CA GLN A 254 -11.71 -16.28 4.33
C GLN A 254 -11.37 -15.82 2.91
N ARG A 255 -10.50 -14.81 2.79
CA ARG A 255 -9.78 -14.44 1.56
C ARG A 255 -8.39 -15.04 1.62
N VAL A 256 -8.12 -16.02 0.76
CA VAL A 256 -6.81 -16.65 0.62
C VAL A 256 -6.05 -15.95 -0.51
N ILE A 257 -4.85 -15.46 -0.19
CA ILE A 257 -3.95 -14.81 -1.15
C ILE A 257 -2.66 -15.64 -1.24
N VAL A 258 -2.22 -15.93 -2.46
CA VAL A 258 -0.96 -16.64 -2.77
C VAL A 258 -0.15 -15.84 -3.79
N THR A 259 1.15 -15.68 -3.55
CA THR A 259 2.07 -15.00 -4.47
C THR A 259 3.52 -15.49 -4.27
N ASN A 260 4.40 -15.23 -5.24
CA ASN A 260 5.86 -15.35 -5.10
C ASN A 260 6.57 -13.99 -4.87
N ASN A 261 5.83 -12.93 -4.50
CA ASN A 261 6.36 -11.61 -4.18
C ASN A 261 7.20 -10.98 -5.31
N LEU A 262 6.66 -11.03 -6.52
CA LEU A 262 7.16 -10.34 -7.71
C LEU A 262 6.00 -9.60 -8.38
N PRO A 263 6.22 -8.41 -8.99
CA PRO A 263 5.17 -7.67 -9.66
C PRO A 263 4.70 -8.38 -10.94
N THR A 264 3.40 -8.68 -10.99
CA THR A 264 2.73 -9.34 -12.13
C THR A 264 2.35 -8.39 -13.27
N GLN A 265 2.41 -7.07 -13.03
CA GLN A 265 1.89 -6.04 -13.93
C GLN A 265 2.94 -4.98 -14.30
N GLN A 266 4.13 -5.01 -13.68
CA GLN A 266 5.17 -4.00 -13.83
C GLN A 266 6.57 -4.64 -13.90
N VAL A 267 7.51 -3.92 -14.51
CA VAL A 267 8.95 -4.18 -14.37
C VAL A 267 9.48 -3.57 -13.07
N THR A 268 10.63 -4.06 -12.60
CA THR A 268 11.38 -3.43 -11.49
C THR A 268 12.65 -2.76 -12.00
N GLY A 269 13.27 -1.93 -11.18
CA GLY A 269 14.63 -1.44 -11.40
C GLY A 269 15.68 -2.55 -11.32
N THR A 270 16.91 -2.18 -11.65
CA THR A 270 18.07 -3.09 -11.60
C THR A 270 18.64 -3.11 -10.18
N PHE A 271 18.41 -4.23 -9.47
CA PHE A 271 18.94 -4.46 -8.13
C PHE A 271 19.84 -5.71 -8.11
N PRO A 272 21.05 -5.69 -7.50
CA PRO A 272 21.63 -4.59 -6.70
C PRO A 272 21.92 -3.31 -7.49
N ILE A 273 21.86 -2.16 -6.82
CA ILE A 273 22.06 -0.85 -7.47
C ILE A 273 23.49 -0.78 -8.02
N ALA A 274 23.61 -0.47 -9.32
CA ALA A 274 24.89 -0.38 -10.02
C ALA A 274 25.71 0.83 -9.55
N VAL A 275 27.04 0.74 -9.59
CA VAL A 275 27.95 1.80 -9.08
C VAL A 275 27.93 3.09 -9.91
N ASP A 276 27.36 3.02 -11.11
CA ASP A 276 27.15 4.09 -12.08
C ASP A 276 25.68 4.55 -12.17
N ASP A 277 24.77 3.93 -11.42
CA ASP A 277 23.39 4.41 -11.26
C ASP A 277 23.38 5.70 -10.41
N PRO A 278 22.69 6.79 -10.85
CA PRO A 278 22.54 8.01 -10.06
C PRO A 278 21.98 7.82 -8.64
N ALA A 279 21.23 6.76 -8.37
CA ALA A 279 20.74 6.41 -7.03
C ALA A 279 21.87 6.03 -6.06
N PHE A 280 22.95 5.39 -6.55
CA PHE A 280 24.05 4.80 -5.76
C PHE A 280 24.74 5.79 -4.80
N GLN A 281 24.71 7.08 -5.12
CA GLN A 281 25.30 8.14 -4.30
C GLN A 281 24.50 8.43 -3.01
N TYR A 282 23.22 8.05 -2.93
CA TYR A 282 22.32 8.27 -1.79
C TYR A 282 22.03 6.98 -1.03
N ASP A 283 21.79 5.89 -1.76
CA ASP A 283 21.61 4.54 -1.25
C ASP A 283 22.22 3.56 -2.24
N ARG A 284 22.86 2.50 -1.74
CA ARG A 284 23.62 1.53 -2.53
C ARG A 284 22.93 0.19 -2.67
N ASN A 285 21.74 0.04 -2.09
CA ASN A 285 20.98 -1.20 -1.88
C ASN A 285 21.63 -2.45 -2.54
N PRO A 286 22.52 -3.15 -1.80
CA PRO A 286 23.35 -4.22 -2.35
C PRO A 286 22.59 -5.55 -2.53
N ASN A 287 21.28 -5.55 -2.30
CA ASN A 287 20.43 -6.73 -2.32
C ASN A 287 19.89 -6.99 -3.73
N ALA A 288 19.71 -8.26 -4.10
CA ALA A 288 19.06 -8.65 -5.35
C ALA A 288 17.60 -9.04 -5.08
N ILE A 289 16.69 -8.76 -6.01
CA ILE A 289 15.29 -9.24 -5.92
C ILE A 289 15.27 -10.77 -6.06
N ALA A 290 14.51 -11.44 -5.20
CA ALA A 290 14.32 -12.88 -5.19
C ALA A 290 12.87 -13.27 -4.88
N GLU A 291 12.42 -14.39 -5.44
CA GLU A 291 11.08 -14.93 -5.18
C GLU A 291 10.90 -15.33 -3.71
N GLN A 292 9.79 -14.89 -3.12
CA GLN A 292 9.35 -15.34 -1.80
C GLN A 292 7.90 -15.83 -1.88
N THR A 293 7.69 -17.15 -1.78
CA THR A 293 6.34 -17.70 -1.66
C THR A 293 5.66 -17.21 -0.40
N PHE A 294 4.49 -16.61 -0.57
CA PHE A 294 3.61 -16.15 0.49
C PHE A 294 2.23 -16.76 0.30
N THR A 295 1.65 -17.22 1.42
CA THR A 295 0.25 -17.62 1.51
C THR A 295 -0.31 -17.00 2.77
N VAL A 296 -1.42 -16.25 2.65
CA VAL A 296 -2.12 -15.68 3.80
C VAL A 296 -3.62 -15.96 3.69
N SER A 297 -4.24 -16.30 4.81
CA SER A 297 -5.70 -16.34 4.98
C SER A 297 -6.10 -15.12 5.81
N LEU A 298 -6.89 -14.24 5.20
CA LEU A 298 -7.44 -13.04 5.82
C LEU A 298 -8.95 -13.23 6.05
N PRO A 299 -9.58 -12.60 7.06
CA PRO A 299 -11.03 -12.54 7.13
C PRO A 299 -11.61 -11.90 5.86
N ALA A 300 -12.57 -12.56 5.20
CA ALA A 300 -13.25 -11.99 4.03
C ALA A 300 -14.16 -10.81 4.40
N ALA A 301 -14.67 -10.81 5.64
CA ALA A 301 -15.43 -9.72 6.26
C ALA A 301 -14.75 -9.32 7.59
N PRO A 302 -13.68 -8.52 7.56
CA PRO A 302 -12.96 -8.06 8.75
C PRO A 302 -13.83 -7.15 9.63
N THR A 303 -13.56 -7.15 10.93
CA THR A 303 -14.28 -6.33 11.93
C THR A 303 -13.34 -5.36 12.63
N VAL A 304 -13.74 -4.11 12.76
CA VAL A 304 -13.01 -3.09 13.55
C VAL A 304 -12.88 -3.56 14.99
N ALA A 305 -11.65 -3.56 15.52
CA ALA A 305 -11.32 -3.97 16.87
C ALA A 305 -11.52 -2.82 17.88
N ASP A 306 -11.81 -3.18 19.15
CA ASP A 306 -11.97 -2.24 20.29
C ASP A 306 -10.79 -1.26 20.46
N ARG A 307 -9.62 -1.58 19.92
CA ARG A 307 -8.41 -0.75 19.91
C ARG A 307 -7.59 -1.03 18.65
N PRO A 308 -6.93 -0.02 18.07
CA PRO A 308 -5.82 -0.22 17.16
C PRO A 308 -4.75 -1.18 17.70
N SER A 309 -4.08 -1.88 16.79
CA SER A 309 -2.86 -2.62 17.09
C SER A 309 -1.69 -2.15 16.23
N CYS A 310 -0.48 -2.28 16.79
CA CYS A 310 0.74 -1.77 16.19
C CYS A 310 1.17 -2.59 14.96
N LEU A 311 1.92 -1.94 14.07
CA LEU A 311 2.47 -2.55 12.87
C LEU A 311 3.83 -3.23 13.15
N PRO A 312 4.11 -4.41 12.56
CA PRO A 312 5.48 -4.87 12.36
C PRO A 312 6.20 -3.92 11.37
N ARG A 313 7.54 -3.97 11.33
CA ARG A 313 8.32 -3.14 10.37
C ARG A 313 8.40 -3.74 8.96
N GLY A 314 8.27 -5.06 8.85
CA GLY A 314 8.19 -5.76 7.56
C GLY A 314 6.79 -5.69 6.96
N ALA A 315 6.37 -6.75 6.26
CA ALA A 315 5.06 -6.83 5.63
C ALA A 315 3.90 -6.51 6.60
N ILE A 316 3.08 -5.53 6.20
CA ILE A 316 1.82 -5.13 6.82
C ILE A 316 0.61 -5.37 5.90
N GLY A 317 0.85 -5.66 4.63
CA GLY A 317 -0.18 -6.02 3.65
C GLY A 317 0.42 -6.63 2.38
N VAL A 318 -0.44 -6.94 1.42
CA VAL A 318 -0.06 -7.43 0.08
C VAL A 318 -0.92 -6.73 -0.97
N LEU A 319 -0.29 -6.25 -2.04
CA LEU A 319 -0.98 -5.57 -3.14
C LEU A 319 -1.34 -6.58 -4.25
N ARG A 320 -2.37 -6.24 -5.04
CA ARG A 320 -2.93 -7.08 -6.11
C ARG A 320 -2.01 -7.29 -7.31
N ASN A 321 -0.87 -6.61 -7.37
CA ASN A 321 0.20 -6.95 -8.31
C ASN A 321 1.12 -8.08 -7.82
N GLY A 322 0.99 -8.54 -6.56
CA GLY A 322 1.80 -9.62 -5.99
C GLY A 322 2.80 -9.19 -4.92
N VAL A 323 3.06 -7.90 -4.76
CA VAL A 323 4.16 -7.39 -3.92
C VAL A 323 3.70 -7.06 -2.50
N TYR A 324 4.56 -7.29 -1.50
CA TYR A 324 4.29 -6.87 -0.12
C TYR A 324 4.25 -5.34 0.03
N LEU A 325 3.33 -4.88 0.85
CA LEU A 325 3.38 -3.55 1.47
C LEU A 325 4.05 -3.69 2.84
N PHE A 326 5.12 -2.94 3.09
CA PHE A 326 5.80 -2.82 4.39
C PHE A 326 5.35 -1.54 5.10
N ALA A 327 5.64 -1.43 6.41
CA ALA A 327 5.43 -0.18 7.14
C ALA A 327 6.30 0.95 6.56
N ALA A 328 5.83 2.19 6.60
CA ALA A 328 6.41 3.35 5.89
C ALA A 328 7.82 3.82 6.35
N VAL A 329 8.60 2.98 7.02
CA VAL A 329 9.83 3.34 7.72
C VAL A 329 10.97 2.33 7.55
N ASP A 330 12.19 2.84 7.43
CA ASP A 330 13.42 2.05 7.23
C ASP A 330 13.88 1.34 8.53
N GLU A 331 15.08 0.72 8.54
CA GLU A 331 15.61 0.15 9.79
C GLU A 331 15.98 1.26 10.81
N ALA A 332 16.38 2.45 10.35
CA ALA A 332 16.82 3.57 11.18
C ALA A 332 15.69 4.39 11.84
N ASN A 333 14.43 4.10 11.51
CA ASN A 333 13.23 4.83 11.94
C ASN A 333 13.03 6.19 11.26
N ARG A 334 13.42 6.29 9.98
CA ARG A 334 13.17 7.39 9.05
C ARG A 334 12.07 7.02 8.06
N ASP A 335 11.51 8.02 7.38
CA ASP A 335 10.56 7.87 6.28
C ASP A 335 11.19 7.13 5.09
N ALA A 336 10.79 5.87 4.86
CA ALA A 336 11.40 5.05 3.81
C ALA A 336 11.09 5.56 2.39
N VAL A 337 9.89 6.12 2.18
CA VAL A 337 9.47 6.66 0.87
C VAL A 337 10.29 7.91 0.55
N ALA A 338 10.61 8.75 1.53
CA ALA A 338 11.49 9.91 1.33
C ALA A 338 12.98 9.54 1.23
N TRP A 339 13.48 8.65 2.08
CA TRP A 339 14.93 8.39 2.22
C TRP A 339 15.49 7.32 1.29
N GLU A 340 14.89 6.12 1.23
CA GLU A 340 15.47 4.96 0.53
C GLU A 340 15.26 5.06 -0.97
N THR A 341 16.22 4.61 -1.79
CA THR A 341 16.07 4.70 -3.26
C THR A 341 15.22 3.55 -3.78
N GLN A 342 14.09 3.90 -4.37
CA GLN A 342 13.17 2.97 -5.03
C GLN A 342 13.29 3.09 -6.55
N ASP A 343 12.77 2.12 -7.28
CA ASP A 343 12.70 2.15 -8.74
C ASP A 343 11.52 2.99 -9.29
N LEU A 344 11.31 2.93 -10.61
CA LEU A 344 10.25 3.63 -11.34
C LEU A 344 8.82 3.25 -10.91
N CYS A 345 8.65 2.17 -10.16
CA CYS A 345 7.37 1.69 -9.60
C CYS A 345 7.43 1.67 -8.06
N ASP A 346 8.25 2.55 -7.47
CA ASP A 346 8.38 2.84 -6.03
C ASP A 346 8.72 1.64 -5.13
N GLY A 347 9.35 0.59 -5.67
CA GLY A 347 9.80 -0.57 -4.89
C GLY A 347 11.33 -0.75 -4.79
N HIS A 348 11.75 -1.58 -3.84
CA HIS A 348 13.14 -2.05 -3.67
C HIS A 348 13.21 -3.37 -2.88
N PRO A 349 14.34 -4.12 -2.92
CA PRO A 349 14.56 -5.31 -2.11
C PRO A 349 15.22 -5.05 -0.76
N GLU A 350 14.87 -5.83 0.27
CA GLU A 350 15.64 -5.95 1.52
C GLU A 350 16.64 -7.14 1.49
N GLN A 351 17.30 -7.44 2.61
CA GLN A 351 18.45 -8.36 2.65
C GLN A 351 18.12 -9.84 2.38
N SER A 352 16.86 -10.28 2.50
CA SER A 352 16.38 -11.58 2.05
C SER A 352 15.83 -11.59 0.61
N GLY A 353 16.01 -10.49 -0.13
CA GLY A 353 15.61 -10.32 -1.53
C GLY A 353 14.12 -10.01 -1.72
N SER A 354 13.37 -9.78 -0.66
CA SER A 354 11.96 -9.40 -0.72
C SER A 354 11.82 -8.02 -1.35
N TYR A 355 11.41 -7.95 -2.62
CA TYR A 355 10.91 -6.71 -3.22
C TYR A 355 9.65 -6.24 -2.46
N HIS A 356 9.54 -4.96 -2.15
CA HIS A 356 8.42 -4.41 -1.37
C HIS A 356 8.22 -2.91 -1.62
N TYR A 357 7.06 -2.41 -1.19
CA TYR A 357 6.69 -0.99 -1.20
C TYR A 357 6.51 -0.45 0.24
N HIS A 358 6.73 0.85 0.43
CA HIS A 358 6.48 1.56 1.70
C HIS A 358 5.24 2.47 1.68
N GLY A 359 4.52 2.48 0.55
CA GLY A 359 3.24 3.13 0.32
C GLY A 359 2.53 2.44 -0.85
N ILE A 360 1.49 3.04 -1.43
CA ILE A 360 0.96 2.56 -2.72
C ILE A 360 1.79 3.20 -3.84
N PRO A 361 2.40 2.40 -4.73
CA PRO A 361 3.32 2.93 -5.71
C PRO A 361 2.60 3.69 -6.83
N SER A 362 3.28 4.67 -7.42
CA SER A 362 2.82 5.48 -8.56
C SER A 362 2.18 4.63 -9.67
N CYS A 363 2.88 3.59 -10.12
CA CYS A 363 2.43 2.60 -11.11
C CYS A 363 1.08 1.89 -10.78
N LEU A 364 0.64 1.86 -9.51
CA LEU A 364 -0.70 1.38 -9.11
C LEU A 364 -1.70 2.52 -8.84
N ILE A 365 -1.23 3.69 -8.39
CA ILE A 365 -2.05 4.90 -8.28
C ILE A 365 -2.53 5.35 -9.67
N GLU A 366 -1.68 5.27 -10.69
CA GLU A 366 -1.98 5.61 -12.09
C GLU A 366 -2.87 4.56 -12.78
N ALA A 367 -2.73 3.28 -12.43
CA ALA A 367 -3.58 2.21 -12.94
C ALA A 367 -4.97 2.16 -12.27
N ALA A 368 -5.10 2.73 -11.06
CA ALA A 368 -6.37 2.84 -10.35
C ALA A 368 -7.29 3.90 -10.98
N SER A 369 -8.54 3.51 -11.24
CA SER A 369 -9.52 4.32 -11.98
C SER A 369 -10.85 4.42 -11.25
N GLY A 370 -11.60 5.50 -11.53
CA GLY A 370 -12.84 5.81 -10.83
C GLY A 370 -12.63 6.29 -9.38
N PRO A 371 -13.72 6.41 -8.60
CA PRO A 371 -13.70 6.99 -7.25
C PRO A 371 -13.12 6.06 -6.17
N SER A 372 -13.05 4.75 -6.42
CA SER A 372 -12.56 3.74 -5.47
C SER A 372 -12.05 2.49 -6.21
N THR A 373 -10.73 2.23 -6.16
CA THR A 373 -10.12 0.97 -6.62
C THR A 373 -9.47 0.23 -5.45
N VAL A 374 -9.92 -1.00 -5.14
CA VAL A 374 -9.23 -1.89 -4.18
C VAL A 374 -7.96 -2.45 -4.82
N VAL A 375 -6.79 -1.98 -4.36
CA VAL A 375 -5.45 -2.32 -4.86
C VAL A 375 -4.70 -3.35 -4.01
N GLY A 376 -5.21 -3.73 -2.83
CA GLY A 376 -4.57 -4.70 -1.94
C GLY A 376 -5.35 -4.98 -0.67
N PHE A 377 -4.73 -5.71 0.27
CA PHE A 377 -5.30 -6.00 1.59
C PHE A 377 -4.24 -5.91 2.68
N ALA A 378 -4.61 -5.35 3.83
CA ALA A 378 -3.81 -5.33 5.05
C ALA A 378 -3.86 -6.70 5.76
N LEU A 379 -2.87 -7.00 6.60
CA LEU A 379 -2.81 -8.27 7.33
C LEU A 379 -3.89 -8.43 8.43
N ASP A 380 -4.69 -7.40 8.72
CA ASP A 380 -5.92 -7.52 9.52
C ASP A 380 -7.19 -7.79 8.69
N GLY A 381 -7.01 -7.96 7.38
CA GLY A 381 -8.04 -8.28 6.39
C GLY A 381 -8.69 -7.08 5.72
N PHE A 382 -8.46 -5.85 6.20
CA PHE A 382 -9.11 -4.70 5.60
C PHE A 382 -8.60 -4.38 4.18
N PRO A 383 -9.49 -3.98 3.25
CA PRO A 383 -9.09 -3.55 1.92
C PRO A 383 -8.15 -2.35 1.97
N ILE A 384 -7.28 -2.27 0.97
CA ILE A 384 -6.42 -1.13 0.69
C ILE A 384 -6.88 -0.53 -0.64
N VAL A 385 -7.18 0.76 -0.65
CA VAL A 385 -7.96 1.44 -1.68
C VAL A 385 -7.25 2.69 -2.17
N VAL A 386 -7.21 2.88 -3.49
CA VAL A 386 -6.97 4.20 -4.09
C VAL A 386 -8.34 4.85 -4.29
N GLU A 387 -8.63 5.88 -3.49
CA GLU A 387 -9.84 6.68 -3.59
C GLU A 387 -9.58 8.00 -4.29
N ARG A 388 -10.56 8.51 -5.06
CA ARG A 388 -10.49 9.81 -5.73
C ARG A 388 -11.79 10.60 -5.57
N ASP A 389 -11.68 11.93 -5.46
CA ASP A 389 -12.82 12.85 -5.59
C ASP A 389 -13.18 13.10 -7.07
N ALA A 390 -14.15 13.98 -7.33
CA ALA A 390 -14.59 14.32 -8.69
C ALA A 390 -13.52 15.05 -9.52
N GLU A 391 -12.61 15.75 -8.84
CA GLU A 391 -11.45 16.45 -9.41
C GLU A 391 -10.23 15.52 -9.62
N GLY A 392 -10.27 14.30 -9.09
CA GLY A 392 -9.24 13.26 -9.22
C GLY A 392 -8.18 13.23 -8.11
N ASN A 393 -8.29 14.08 -7.08
CA ASN A 393 -7.36 14.13 -5.94
C ASN A 393 -7.48 12.88 -5.06
N LEU A 394 -6.36 12.46 -4.48
CA LEU A 394 -6.34 11.50 -3.37
C LEU A 394 -6.73 12.19 -2.04
N PRO A 395 -7.22 11.45 -1.03
CA PRO A 395 -7.46 11.99 0.31
C PRO A 395 -6.17 12.48 0.99
N THR A 396 -6.34 13.29 2.03
CA THR A 396 -5.25 13.81 2.87
C THR A 396 -5.29 13.22 4.28
N ASN A 397 -4.27 13.48 5.08
CA ASN A 397 -4.27 13.22 6.53
C ASN A 397 -5.45 13.86 7.27
N ALA A 398 -6.09 14.93 6.73
CA ALA A 398 -7.27 15.54 7.35
C ALA A 398 -8.55 14.70 7.19
N ASP A 399 -8.56 13.74 6.26
CA ASP A 399 -9.75 12.98 5.83
C ASP A 399 -9.82 11.56 6.41
N LEU A 400 -8.81 11.15 7.19
CA LEU A 400 -8.59 9.78 7.67
C LEU A 400 -8.50 9.69 9.21
N ASP A 401 -8.71 8.48 9.74
CA ASP A 401 -8.71 8.20 11.18
C ASP A 401 -7.30 7.98 11.77
N GLU A 402 -7.22 7.64 13.07
CA GLU A 402 -5.92 7.45 13.75
C GLU A 402 -5.07 6.28 13.23
N CYS A 403 -5.63 5.45 12.33
CA CYS A 403 -4.96 4.35 11.65
C CYS A 403 -4.78 4.58 10.14
N HIS A 404 -5.07 5.77 9.62
CA HIS A 404 -4.93 6.11 8.19
C HIS A 404 -5.96 5.42 7.29
N GLY A 405 -7.16 5.18 7.81
CA GLY A 405 -8.28 4.67 7.03
C GLY A 405 -9.60 5.36 7.36
N ARG A 406 -10.67 4.93 6.69
CA ARG A 406 -12.03 5.46 6.86
C ARG A 406 -13.09 4.42 6.56
N THR A 407 -14.33 4.70 6.94
CA THR A 407 -15.50 3.93 6.52
C THR A 407 -16.24 4.69 5.43
N SER A 408 -16.33 4.11 4.24
CA SER A 408 -17.12 4.60 3.11
C SER A 408 -17.68 3.41 2.31
N PRO A 409 -18.60 3.64 1.35
CA PRO A 409 -18.92 2.65 0.32
C PRO A 409 -17.73 2.46 -0.63
N ILE A 410 -17.30 1.22 -0.83
CA ILE A 410 -16.27 0.85 -1.82
C ILE A 410 -16.75 -0.32 -2.70
N LEU A 411 -16.16 -0.45 -3.89
CA LEU A 411 -16.39 -1.59 -4.77
C LEU A 411 -15.43 -2.74 -4.42
N LEU A 412 -15.93 -3.76 -3.72
CA LEU A 412 -15.17 -4.94 -3.32
C LEU A 412 -15.75 -6.19 -3.99
N ASP A 413 -14.89 -6.94 -4.69
CA ASP A 413 -15.23 -8.20 -5.38
C ASP A 413 -16.42 -8.13 -6.36
N GLY A 414 -16.76 -6.91 -6.82
CA GLY A 414 -17.89 -6.63 -7.71
C GLY A 414 -19.19 -6.21 -7.00
N GLU A 415 -19.20 -6.14 -5.67
CA GLU A 415 -20.32 -5.64 -4.87
C GLU A 415 -19.98 -4.32 -4.16
N MET A 416 -20.97 -3.45 -4.00
CA MET A 416 -20.82 -2.20 -3.24
C MET A 416 -21.03 -2.47 -1.75
N VAL A 417 -19.99 -2.24 -0.95
CA VAL A 417 -19.97 -2.52 0.49
C VAL A 417 -19.56 -1.29 1.30
N GLU A 418 -20.31 -0.96 2.35
CA GLU A 418 -19.91 0.04 3.34
C GLU A 418 -18.99 -0.65 4.36
N THR A 419 -17.69 -0.33 4.33
CA THR A 419 -16.69 -0.96 5.20
C THR A 419 -15.60 0.03 5.58
N TYR A 420 -14.98 -0.19 6.74
CA TYR A 420 -13.67 0.37 7.00
C TYR A 420 -12.66 -0.19 5.99
N HIS A 421 -11.72 0.65 5.56
CA HIS A 421 -10.63 0.31 4.66
C HIS A 421 -9.50 1.35 4.81
N TYR A 422 -8.34 1.05 4.25
CA TYR A 422 -7.18 1.94 4.19
C TYR A 422 -7.16 2.70 2.87
N SER A 423 -6.90 4.00 2.91
CA SER A 423 -6.94 4.88 1.72
C SER A 423 -5.54 5.41 1.41
N ALA A 424 -5.14 5.33 0.14
CA ALA A 424 -3.84 5.80 -0.33
C ALA A 424 -3.74 7.34 -0.31
N THR A 425 -2.64 7.87 0.23
CA THR A 425 -2.34 9.31 0.32
C THR A 425 -0.92 9.62 -0.14
N LEU A 426 -0.65 10.90 -0.40
CA LEU A 426 0.70 11.42 -0.72
C LEU A 426 1.50 11.83 0.53
N GLU A 427 0.82 11.98 1.67
CA GLU A 427 1.45 12.27 2.96
C GLU A 427 1.74 10.99 3.75
N PHE A 428 2.83 10.98 4.51
CA PHE A 428 3.15 9.92 5.49
C PHE A 428 2.01 9.75 6.51
N PRO A 429 1.67 8.51 6.94
CA PRO A 429 2.25 7.19 6.59
C PRO A 429 1.73 6.54 5.30
N TYR A 430 1.27 7.32 4.31
CA TYR A 430 0.91 6.93 2.93
C TYR A 430 -0.30 6.02 2.74
N VAL A 431 -0.59 5.11 3.67
CA VAL A 431 -1.71 4.16 3.54
C VAL A 431 -2.13 3.47 4.85
N ILE A 432 -1.22 3.13 5.77
CA ILE A 432 -1.57 2.42 7.02
C ILE A 432 -0.77 3.00 8.19
N GLY A 433 -1.47 3.63 9.14
CA GLY A 433 -0.90 4.10 10.41
C GLY A 433 -0.92 3.02 11.51
N CYS A 434 -1.98 2.20 11.54
CA CYS A 434 -2.09 1.02 12.41
C CYS A 434 -3.09 -0.01 11.88
N PHE A 435 -3.01 -1.25 12.39
CA PHE A 435 -4.07 -2.24 12.17
C PHE A 435 -5.32 -1.86 12.96
N ARG A 436 -6.46 -1.81 12.28
CA ARG A 436 -7.77 -1.44 12.80
C ARG A 436 -8.65 -2.66 13.06
N GLY A 437 -8.35 -3.79 12.43
CA GLY A 437 -8.92 -5.11 12.69
C GLY A 437 -8.05 -5.94 13.63
N THR A 438 -8.08 -7.27 13.47
CA THR A 438 -7.19 -8.20 14.17
C THR A 438 -6.17 -8.76 13.18
N PRO A 439 -4.88 -8.40 13.27
CA PRO A 439 -3.87 -8.87 12.34
C PRO A 439 -3.60 -10.38 12.46
N VAL A 440 -3.47 -11.04 11.32
CA VAL A 440 -3.02 -12.43 11.22
C VAL A 440 -1.48 -12.49 11.25
N SER A 441 -0.94 -13.57 11.79
CA SER A 441 0.50 -13.85 11.73
C SER A 441 0.92 -14.46 10.39
N ARG A 442 2.03 -13.97 9.82
CA ARG A 442 2.82 -14.68 8.79
C ARG A 442 3.51 -15.93 9.37
#